data_AF-A0A2S2PL56-F1
#
_entry.id   AF-A0A2S2PL56-F1
#
_cell.length_a   1.000
_cell.length_b   1.000
_cell.length_c   1.000
_cell.angle_alpha   90.00
_cell.angle_beta   90.00
_cell.angle_gamma   90.00
#
_symmetry.space_group_name_H-M   'P 1'
#
loop_
_entity.id
_entity.type
_entity.pdbx_description
1 polymer ?
#
loop_
_entity_poly.entity_id
_entity_poly.type
_entity_poly.pdbx_seq_one_letter_code
_entity_poly.pdbx_strand_id
1 'polypeptide(L)'
;SLKEATHLFHGVLTRREKAEATRNALAVMTRYKFLFQLPINIDRNIKNEDVDVIINDYARALNLFGKTEVSVFKKILEEVETKIMNIRINLKSKLHQMPSTLKQQKKIIR
;
A
#
# COMPACT_ATOMS: atom_id res chain seq x y z
N SER A 1 33.72 -39.83 -4.41
CA SER A 1 32.70 -40.71 -3.75
C SER A 1 31.30 -40.13 -3.98
N LEU A 2 30.25 -40.95 -4.06
CA LEU A 2 28.85 -40.53 -4.29
C LEU A 2 28.40 -39.36 -3.36
N LYS A 3 28.97 -39.30 -2.15
CA LYS A 3 28.74 -38.26 -1.15
C LYS A 3 29.21 -36.85 -1.56
N GLU A 4 30.31 -36.75 -2.30
CA GLU A 4 30.83 -35.46 -2.79
C GLU A 4 29.97 -34.92 -3.92
N ALA A 5 29.47 -35.81 -4.80
CA ALA A 5 28.53 -35.46 -5.84
C ALA A 5 27.20 -34.95 -5.23
N THR A 6 26.63 -35.65 -4.24
CA THR A 6 25.40 -35.20 -3.57
C THR A 6 25.58 -33.85 -2.87
N HIS A 7 26.74 -33.57 -2.28
CA HIS A 7 27.03 -32.30 -1.63
C HIS A 7 27.16 -31.15 -2.66
N LEU A 8 27.83 -31.41 -3.79
CA LEU A 8 27.95 -30.44 -4.88
C LEU A 8 26.57 -30.12 -5.50
N PHE A 9 25.76 -31.15 -5.77
CA PHE A 9 24.40 -30.99 -6.30
C PHE A 9 23.49 -30.25 -5.32
N HIS A 10 23.60 -30.52 -4.01
CA HIS A 10 22.85 -29.81 -2.99
C HIS A 10 23.17 -28.31 -3.00
N GLY A 11 24.46 -27.95 -3.04
CA GLY A 11 24.87 -26.54 -3.11
C GLY A 11 24.36 -25.81 -4.37
N VAL A 12 24.35 -26.47 -5.52
CA VAL A 12 23.78 -25.92 -6.77
C VAL A 12 22.26 -25.78 -6.66
N LEU A 13 21.58 -26.79 -6.12
CA LEU A 13 20.13 -26.79 -5.95
C LEU A 13 19.68 -25.67 -5.01
N THR A 14 20.33 -25.51 -3.85
CA THR A 14 20.02 -24.45 -2.89
C THR A 14 20.26 -23.05 -3.47
N ARG A 15 21.30 -22.88 -4.30
CA ARG A 15 21.56 -21.60 -4.99
C ARG A 15 20.48 -21.30 -6.03
N ARG A 16 20.05 -22.31 -6.79
CA ARG A 16 18.95 -22.20 -7.75
C ARG A 16 17.64 -21.82 -7.05
N GLU A 17 17.30 -22.51 -5.96
CA GLU A 17 16.10 -22.22 -5.16
C GLU A 17 16.12 -20.79 -4.60
N LYS A 18 17.25 -20.33 -4.09
CA LYS A 18 17.40 -18.94 -3.64
C LYS A 18 17.18 -17.94 -4.78
N ALA A 19 17.80 -18.17 -5.94
CA ALA A 19 17.63 -17.30 -7.10
C ALA A 19 16.18 -17.27 -7.58
N GLU A 20 15.51 -18.41 -7.56
CA GLU A 20 14.10 -18.53 -7.96
C GLU A 20 13.16 -17.87 -6.95
N ALA A 21 13.41 -18.02 -5.64
CA ALA A 21 12.68 -17.32 -4.60
C ALA A 21 12.82 -15.79 -4.74
N THR A 22 14.04 -15.29 -4.99
CA THR A 22 14.27 -13.87 -5.24
C THR A 22 13.52 -13.39 -6.49
N ARG A 23 13.56 -14.16 -7.58
CA ARG A 23 12.83 -13.85 -8.82
C ARG A 23 11.32 -13.79 -8.58
N ASN A 24 10.77 -14.74 -7.84
CA ASN A 24 9.34 -14.79 -7.53
C ASN A 24 8.91 -13.62 -6.63
N ALA A 25 9.70 -13.29 -5.61
CA ALA A 25 9.45 -12.12 -4.78
C ALA A 25 9.46 -10.82 -5.60
N LEU A 26 10.44 -10.65 -6.50
CA LEU A 26 10.51 -9.49 -7.39
C LEU A 26 9.31 -9.40 -8.35
N ALA A 27 8.87 -10.54 -8.89
CA ALA A 27 7.69 -10.59 -9.76
C ALA A 27 6.43 -10.14 -9.01
N VAL A 28 6.23 -10.61 -7.77
CA VAL A 28 5.11 -10.19 -6.91
C VAL A 28 5.20 -8.70 -6.56
N MET A 29 6.37 -8.22 -6.14
CA MET A 29 6.57 -6.80 -5.82
C MET A 29 6.31 -5.89 -7.03
N THR A 30 6.73 -6.30 -8.22
CA THR A 30 6.52 -5.52 -9.45
C THR A 30 5.05 -5.52 -9.84
N ARG A 31 4.39 -6.68 -9.79
CA ARG A 31 2.97 -6.84 -10.16
C ARG A 31 2.05 -6.07 -9.20
N TYR A 32 2.37 -6.06 -7.91
CA TYR A 32 1.55 -5.42 -6.88
C TYR A 32 2.19 -4.15 -6.32
N LYS A 33 3.08 -3.51 -7.09
CA LYS A 33 3.80 -2.30 -6.71
C LYS A 33 2.87 -1.21 -6.17
N PHE A 34 1.70 -1.04 -6.78
CA PHE A 34 0.68 -0.10 -6.35
C PHE A 34 0.26 -0.31 -4.89
N LEU A 35 -0.05 -1.55 -4.49
CA LEU A 35 -0.48 -1.85 -3.12
C LEU A 35 0.63 -1.57 -2.11
N PHE A 36 1.87 -1.95 -2.42
CA PHE A 36 3.02 -1.66 -1.55
C PHE A 36 3.35 -0.17 -1.44
N GLN A 37 3.06 0.61 -2.48
CA GLN A 37 3.30 2.06 -2.49
C GLN A 37 2.13 2.86 -1.90
N LEU A 38 0.95 2.26 -1.77
CA LEU A 38 -0.26 2.91 -1.31
C LEU A 38 -0.09 3.63 0.05
N PRO A 39 0.52 3.03 1.10
CA PRO A 39 0.72 3.73 2.37
C PRO A 39 1.60 4.98 2.25
N ILE A 40 2.60 4.95 1.36
CA ILE A 40 3.56 6.05 1.13
C ILE A 40 2.90 7.15 0.29
N ASN A 41 2.13 6.75 -0.72
CA ASN A 41 1.38 7.69 -1.56
C ASN A 41 0.31 8.42 -0.74
N ILE A 42 -0.37 7.74 0.19
CA ILE A 42 -1.30 8.36 1.12
C ILE A 42 -0.60 9.43 1.95
N ASP A 43 0.56 9.13 2.57
CA ASP A 43 1.33 10.15 3.32
C ASP A 43 1.68 11.37 2.48
N ARG A 44 2.08 11.14 1.23
CA ARG A 44 2.46 12.21 0.31
C ARG A 44 1.25 13.07 -0.06
N ASN A 45 0.12 12.44 -0.35
CA ASN A 45 -1.10 13.12 -0.75
C ASN A 45 -1.74 13.87 0.43
N ILE A 46 -1.58 13.39 1.68
CA ILE A 46 -1.99 14.14 2.88
C ILE A 46 -1.28 15.49 2.95
N LYS A 47 0.04 15.52 2.66
CA LYS A 47 0.83 16.76 2.68
C LYS A 47 0.40 17.75 1.60
N ASN A 48 -0.10 17.25 0.48
CA ASN A 48 -0.58 18.07 -0.64
C ASN A 48 -2.04 18.47 -0.50
N GLU A 49 -2.75 18.03 0.54
CA GLU A 49 -4.20 18.21 0.74
C GLU A 49 -5.08 17.61 -0.39
N ASP A 50 -4.53 16.70 -1.19
CA ASP A 50 -5.22 15.99 -2.28
C ASP A 50 -6.05 14.81 -1.75
N VAL A 51 -7.11 15.12 -0.99
CA VAL A 51 -7.96 14.12 -0.33
C VAL A 51 -8.73 13.26 -1.35
N ASP A 52 -9.12 13.84 -2.48
CA ASP A 52 -9.87 13.12 -3.53
C ASP A 52 -9.07 11.97 -4.13
N VAL A 53 -7.76 12.16 -4.31
CA VAL A 53 -6.84 11.13 -4.82
C VAL A 53 -6.72 9.99 -3.82
N ILE A 54 -6.61 10.30 -2.52
CA ILE A 54 -6.54 9.30 -1.45
C ILE A 54 -7.80 8.43 -1.44
N ILE A 55 -8.98 9.03 -1.57
CA ILE A 55 -10.26 8.30 -1.58
C ILE A 55 -10.34 7.37 -2.80
N ASN A 56 -9.95 7.85 -3.98
CA ASN A 56 -9.96 7.05 -5.20
C ASN A 56 -8.97 5.88 -5.14
N ASP A 57 -7.72 6.15 -4.73
CA ASP A 57 -6.69 5.12 -4.60
C ASP A 57 -7.06 4.06 -3.56
N TYR A 58 -7.69 4.48 -2.46
CA TYR A 58 -8.21 3.56 -1.46
C TYR A 58 -9.37 2.70 -2.00
N ALA A 59 -10.34 3.30 -2.68
CA ALA A 59 -11.44 2.57 -3.28
C ALA A 59 -10.95 1.56 -4.34
N ARG A 60 -9.96 1.95 -5.14
CA ARG A 60 -9.29 1.06 -6.10
C ARG A 60 -8.59 -0.10 -5.38
N ALA A 61 -7.90 0.16 -4.27
CA ALA A 61 -7.24 -0.89 -3.49
C ALA A 61 -8.24 -1.87 -2.88
N LEU A 62 -9.35 -1.39 -2.32
CA LEU A 62 -10.41 -2.24 -1.78
C LEU A 62 -11.09 -3.09 -2.86
N ASN A 63 -11.36 -2.53 -4.03
CA ASN A 63 -11.96 -3.28 -5.13
C ASN A 63 -11.04 -4.39 -5.66
N LEU A 64 -9.74 -4.14 -5.73
CA LEU A 64 -8.76 -5.10 -6.25
C LEU A 64 -8.33 -6.14 -5.20
N PHE A 65 -8.21 -5.74 -3.93
CA PHE A 65 -7.57 -6.53 -2.89
C PHE A 65 -8.44 -6.83 -1.67
N GLY A 66 -9.67 -6.31 -1.60
CA GLY A 66 -10.54 -6.44 -0.42
C GLY A 66 -10.96 -7.87 -0.09
N LYS A 67 -10.88 -8.81 -1.03
CA LYS A 67 -11.15 -10.25 -0.81
C LYS A 67 -9.89 -11.13 -0.84
N THR A 68 -8.70 -10.54 -0.66
CA THR A 68 -7.46 -11.31 -0.75
C THR A 68 -7.26 -12.21 0.46
N GLU A 69 -6.84 -13.45 0.22
CA GLU A 69 -6.46 -14.40 1.28
C GLU A 69 -4.98 -14.31 1.67
N VAL A 70 -4.20 -13.54 0.93
CA VAL A 70 -2.76 -13.36 1.15
C VAL A 70 -2.51 -12.51 2.40
N SER A 71 -1.91 -13.11 3.43
CA SER A 71 -1.63 -12.46 4.71
C SER A 71 -0.84 -11.14 4.60
N VAL A 72 0.14 -11.08 3.70
CA VAL A 72 0.94 -9.86 3.48
C VAL A 72 0.08 -8.71 2.94
N PHE A 73 -0.89 -8.99 2.07
CA PHE A 73 -1.78 -7.96 1.53
C PHE A 73 -2.78 -7.48 2.58
N LYS A 74 -3.29 -8.38 3.42
CA LYS A 74 -4.15 -8.02 4.55
C LYS A 74 -3.46 -7.04 5.51
N LYS A 75 -2.19 -7.32 5.87
CA LYS A 75 -1.41 -6.43 6.74
C LYS A 75 -1.26 -5.02 6.16
N ILE A 76 -0.99 -4.92 4.86
CA ILE A 76 -0.88 -3.62 4.19
C ILE A 76 -2.22 -2.88 4.17
N LEU A 77 -3.32 -3.60 3.92
CA LEU A 77 -4.65 -3.01 3.94
C LEU A 77 -5.03 -2.49 5.34
N GLU A 78 -4.71 -3.22 6.40
CA GLU A 78 -4.90 -2.79 7.80
C GLU A 78 -4.10 -1.51 8.11
N GLU A 79 -2.83 -1.44 7.67
CA GLU A 79 -2.01 -0.23 7.81
C GLU A 79 -2.62 0.97 7.06
N VAL A 80 -3.13 0.74 5.85
CA VAL A 80 -3.81 1.77 5.04
C VAL A 80 -5.10 2.25 5.71
N GLU A 81 -5.91 1.35 6.23
CA GLU A 81 -7.17 1.66 6.90
C GLU A 81 -6.93 2.49 8.18
N THR A 82 -5.92 2.12 8.97
CA THR A 82 -5.50 2.88 10.16
C THR A 82 -5.10 4.32 9.77
N LYS A 83 -4.40 4.46 8.65
CA LYS A 83 -3.98 5.76 8.12
C LYS A 83 -5.15 6.63 7.70
N ILE A 84 -6.11 6.04 7.01
CA ILE A 84 -7.34 6.73 6.58
C ILE A 84 -8.18 7.14 7.77
N MET A 85 -8.24 6.32 8.81
CA MET A 85 -8.90 6.68 10.06
C MET A 85 -8.25 7.91 10.70
N ASN A 86 -6.92 7.96 10.75
CA ASN A 86 -6.19 9.14 11.25
C ASN A 86 -6.45 10.39 10.40
N ILE A 87 -6.50 10.26 9.07
CA ILE A 87 -6.88 11.36 8.18
C ILE A 87 -8.28 11.85 8.52
N ARG A 88 -9.24 10.95 8.69
CA ARG A 88 -10.63 11.30 9.00
C ARG A 88 -10.75 12.07 10.32
N ILE A 89 -9.99 11.65 11.34
CA ILE A 89 -9.95 12.35 12.64
C ILE A 89 -9.33 13.74 12.46
N ASN A 90 -8.21 13.86 11.74
CA ASN A 90 -7.54 15.13 11.48
C ASN A 90 -8.42 16.11 10.68
N LEU A 91 -9.09 15.63 9.62
CA LEU A 91 -10.05 16.42 8.87
C LEU A 91 -11.22 16.87 9.75
N LYS A 92 -11.75 15.97 10.59
CA LYS A 92 -12.82 16.33 11.53
C LYS A 92 -12.36 17.37 12.55
N SER A 93 -11.14 17.27 13.09
CA SER A 93 -10.62 18.29 14.02
C SER A 93 -10.36 19.62 13.30
N LYS A 94 -9.81 19.62 12.09
CA LYS A 94 -9.65 20.82 11.26
C LYS A 94 -11.00 21.49 10.97
N LEU A 95 -12.05 20.71 10.72
CA LEU A 95 -13.42 21.21 10.54
C LEU A 95 -14.00 21.86 11.81
N HIS A 96 -13.66 21.37 13.00
CA HIS A 96 -14.10 21.98 14.27
C HIS A 96 -13.29 23.23 14.65
N GLN A 97 -12.07 23.38 14.13
CA GLN A 97 -11.17 24.51 14.44
C GLN A 97 -11.36 25.74 13.53
N MET A 98 -12.15 25.66 12.45
CA MET A 98 -12.45 26.83 11.63
C MET A 98 -13.88 27.35 11.89
N PRO A 99 -14.06 28.57 12.45
CA PRO A 99 -15.24 29.34 12.14
C PRO A 99 -15.06 29.94 10.74
N SER A 100 -15.86 29.50 9.78
CA SER A 100 -16.25 30.25 8.56
C SER A 100 -15.11 30.96 7.79
N THR A 101 -14.49 30.31 6.81
CA THR A 101 -13.84 31.05 5.71
C THR A 101 -14.81 31.15 4.53
N LEU A 102 -15.35 32.34 4.35
CA LEU A 102 -16.15 32.83 3.19
C LEU A 102 -15.64 32.37 1.81
N LYS A 103 -14.40 31.90 1.69
CA LYS A 103 -13.82 31.30 0.47
C LYS A 103 -14.54 30.03 0.00
N GLN A 104 -15.09 29.20 0.89
CA GLN A 104 -15.82 27.98 0.47
C GLN A 104 -17.26 28.27 0.03
N GLN A 105 -17.93 29.28 0.60
CA GLN A 105 -19.31 29.67 0.22
C GLN A 105 -19.41 30.21 -1.21
N LYS A 106 -18.35 30.83 -1.75
CA LYS A 106 -18.37 31.35 -3.13
C LYS A 106 -18.29 30.28 -4.23
N LYS A 107 -17.94 29.02 -3.91
CA LYS A 107 -17.92 27.92 -4.89
C LYS A 107 -19.27 27.21 -5.05
N ILE A 108 -20.25 27.55 -4.20
CA ILE A 108 -21.62 27.00 -4.24
C ILE A 108 -22.56 27.91 -5.06
N ILE A 109 -22.18 29.16 -5.36
CA ILE A 109 -23.02 30.16 -6.05
C ILE A 109 -22.49 30.51 -7.45
N ARG A 110 -22.00 29.53 -8.22
CA ARG A 110 -21.89 29.73 -9.68
C ARG A 110 -22.20 28.47 -10.45
#